data_AF-A0A351TLB5-F1
#
_entry.id   AF-A0A351TLB5-F1
#
_cell.length_a   1.000
_cell.length_b   1.000
_cell.length_c   1.000
_cell.angle_alpha   90.00
_cell.angle_beta   90.00
_cell.angle_gamma   90.00
#
_symmetry.space_group_name_H-M   'P 1'
#
loop_
_entity.id
_entity.type
_entity.pdbx_description
1 polymer ?
#
loop_
_entity_poly.entity_id
_entity_poly.type
_entity_poly.pdbx_seq_one_letter_code
_entity_poly.pdbx_strand_id
1 'polypeptide(L)'
;MSLRARVYNIMQYEKHPTTGEVLLTEETIKQALSHDSIMQWAYIRHDKDVYSEKDEKDDPSHKQGYYKPPHWHICLRMKTNCTELPTIAKWFGIKENYIDMPKGRSAFLDCVKYLTHADVKQQEQGKHRYPDAEVKSDFDWKAELERRDERKAKYGKKGDSMTDKQVMGQRIMLDGLTLLQAKAEDPVLYADCLEFFKRMRGAYLADSKPPKTRLNYYICGDAGAGKGVMSRALARALFPDLKEDEEIFFEVGAEGALFEGYDGQPVLIWNDRRAGNLIKELGGRSNVYNVFDTHPTKQKQNVKYASVGLVNAVNIVNSIQPYVEFLETLAGVNKEKEDAANEYAQKSQSYRRFPLIINVHPEEFDIYVNKGFLSQNETYLDYEAHKNFYANMRRIAETCSRYEGLRRDIEGKAVQPVLEQHERIKGSVRLETDEEEMTLDKALVLSGMGLDCRKKPEVVEQRRMKHERAVQYRQQQEAIRQYEEAMENPLIRMEYEEWKKENHQDAGIFPEWQVYQIFDDWYMKTYHGC
;
A
#
# COMPACT_ATOMS: atom_id res chain seq x y z
N MET A 1 53.64 -5.22 -1.22
CA MET A 1 52.29 -5.08 -0.65
C MET A 1 51.89 -6.44 -0.11
N SER A 2 51.56 -6.52 1.18
CA SER A 2 51.12 -7.77 1.80
C SER A 2 49.70 -8.11 1.35
N LEU A 3 49.45 -9.37 0.96
CA LEU A 3 48.14 -9.82 0.50
C LEU A 3 47.16 -9.91 1.69
N ARG A 4 45.96 -9.33 1.54
CA ARG A 4 44.94 -9.24 2.60
C ARG A 4 43.62 -9.82 2.11
N ALA A 5 42.95 -10.59 2.96
CA ALA A 5 41.62 -11.16 2.69
C ALA A 5 40.78 -11.22 3.96
N ARG A 6 39.49 -11.51 3.76
CA ARG A 6 38.53 -11.78 4.84
C ARG A 6 38.36 -13.28 5.10
N VAL A 7 38.59 -14.09 4.08
CA VAL A 7 38.39 -15.54 4.11
C VAL A 7 39.70 -16.21 3.75
N TYR A 8 40.09 -17.19 4.54
CA TYR A 8 41.28 -18.00 4.30
C TYR A 8 40.89 -19.47 4.34
N ASN A 9 41.43 -20.24 3.40
CA ASN A 9 41.30 -21.69 3.38
C ASN A 9 42.69 -22.28 3.46
N ILE A 10 42.96 -23.07 4.50
CA ILE A 10 44.26 -23.64 4.78
C ILE A 10 44.16 -25.14 4.58
N MET A 11 45.11 -25.70 3.84
CA MET A 11 45.28 -27.14 3.70
C MET A 11 46.72 -27.49 4.05
N GLN A 12 46.91 -28.33 5.06
CA GLN A 12 48.24 -28.75 5.49
C GLN A 12 48.26 -30.18 6.02
N TYR A 13 49.31 -30.93 5.72
CA TYR A 13 49.50 -32.30 6.20
C TYR A 13 49.79 -32.35 7.71
N GLU A 14 49.39 -33.43 8.37
CA GLU A 14 49.75 -33.69 9.78
C GLU A 14 51.24 -33.99 9.90
N LYS A 15 51.76 -34.81 8.98
CA LYS A 15 53.17 -35.18 8.86
C LYS A 15 53.65 -35.02 7.42
N HIS A 16 54.91 -34.63 7.24
CA HIS A 16 55.50 -34.54 5.92
C HIS A 16 55.51 -35.93 5.25
N PRO A 17 54.96 -36.08 4.03
CA PRO A 17 54.76 -37.40 3.40
C PRO A 17 56.04 -38.23 3.22
N THR A 18 57.19 -37.57 3.03
CA THR A 18 58.48 -38.23 2.79
C THR A 18 59.47 -38.17 3.95
N THR A 19 59.36 -37.19 4.87
CA THR A 19 60.33 -37.03 5.98
C THR A 19 59.74 -37.41 7.33
N GLY A 20 58.42 -37.55 7.44
CA GLY A 20 57.73 -37.91 8.68
C GLY A 20 57.70 -36.81 9.73
N GLU A 21 58.25 -35.63 9.45
CA GLU A 21 58.26 -34.47 10.34
C GLU A 21 56.83 -34.02 10.63
N VAL A 22 56.50 -33.75 11.90
CA VAL A 22 55.18 -33.26 12.30
C VAL A 22 55.05 -31.80 11.86
N LEU A 23 54.11 -31.52 10.97
CA LEU A 23 53.92 -30.20 10.39
C LEU A 23 52.81 -29.42 11.10
N LEU A 24 51.69 -30.07 11.40
CA LEU A 24 50.54 -29.42 12.02
C LEU A 24 49.78 -30.39 12.94
N THR A 25 49.58 -29.97 14.19
CA THR A 25 48.83 -30.72 15.21
C THR A 25 47.51 -30.04 15.52
N GLU A 26 46.54 -30.79 16.05
CA GLU A 26 45.24 -30.25 16.43
C GLU A 26 45.36 -29.20 17.55
N GLU A 27 46.33 -29.36 18.45
CA GLU A 27 46.64 -28.40 19.51
C GLU A 27 47.11 -27.06 18.94
N THR A 28 48.00 -27.08 17.94
CA THR A 28 48.46 -25.87 17.26
C THR A 28 47.29 -25.16 16.56
N ILE A 29 46.38 -25.92 15.95
CA ILE A 29 45.18 -25.37 15.32
C ILE A 29 44.30 -24.68 16.37
N LYS A 30 44.01 -25.34 17.50
CA LYS A 30 43.18 -24.75 18.58
C LYS A 30 43.81 -23.47 19.15
N GLN A 31 45.12 -23.42 19.30
CA GLN A 31 45.83 -22.22 19.76
C GLN A 31 45.75 -21.08 18.73
N ALA A 32 45.91 -21.37 17.44
CA ALA A 32 45.78 -20.37 16.38
C ALA A 32 44.34 -19.84 16.26
N LEU A 33 43.34 -20.68 16.54
CA LEU A 33 41.92 -20.32 16.47
C LEU A 33 41.44 -19.44 17.64
N SER A 34 42.20 -19.33 18.74
CA SER A 34 41.79 -18.52 19.90
C SER A 34 42.00 -17.01 19.72
N HIS A 35 42.45 -16.55 18.55
CA HIS A 35 42.67 -15.13 18.30
C HIS A 35 41.35 -14.35 18.08
N ASP A 36 41.15 -13.27 18.82
CA ASP A 36 39.95 -12.41 18.77
C ASP A 36 39.65 -11.80 17.39
N SER A 37 40.63 -11.76 16.49
CA SER A 37 40.47 -11.27 15.12
C SER A 37 39.64 -12.20 14.23
N ILE A 38 39.52 -13.47 14.63
CA ILE A 38 38.71 -14.49 13.95
C ILE A 38 37.25 -14.28 14.33
N MET A 39 36.38 -14.26 13.32
CA MET A 39 34.93 -14.12 13.50
C MET A 39 34.24 -15.48 13.56
N GLN A 40 34.62 -16.38 12.65
CA GLN A 40 34.11 -17.74 12.53
C GLN A 40 35.19 -18.66 11.97
N TRP A 41 35.14 -19.93 12.36
CA TRP A 41 36.03 -20.96 11.83
C TRP A 41 35.35 -22.32 11.74
N ALA A 42 35.85 -23.16 10.85
CA ALA A 42 35.53 -24.57 10.80
C ALA A 42 36.74 -25.38 10.33
N TYR A 43 36.95 -26.59 10.87
CA TYR A 43 38.00 -27.49 10.42
C TYR A 43 37.58 -28.96 10.51
N ILE A 44 38.27 -29.80 9.74
CA ILE A 44 38.13 -31.27 9.74
C ILE A 44 39.48 -31.92 9.44
N ARG A 45 39.64 -33.15 9.91
CA ARG A 45 40.76 -34.04 9.52
C ARG A 45 40.33 -34.91 8.35
N HIS A 46 41.08 -34.88 7.26
CA HIS A 46 40.89 -35.80 6.13
C HIS A 46 41.97 -36.88 6.17
N ASP A 47 41.57 -38.13 6.42
CA ASP A 47 42.43 -39.30 6.56
C ASP A 47 42.09 -40.45 5.58
N LYS A 48 40.96 -40.35 4.89
CA LYS A 48 40.39 -41.39 3.99
C LYS A 48 40.35 -40.95 2.52
N ASP A 49 41.00 -39.83 2.22
CA ASP A 49 41.04 -39.28 0.86
C ASP A 49 41.93 -40.13 -0.04
N VAL A 50 41.53 -40.25 -1.31
CA VAL A 50 42.20 -41.09 -2.31
C VAL A 50 42.66 -40.19 -3.47
N TYR A 51 43.83 -40.48 -4.04
CA TYR A 51 44.32 -39.79 -5.24
C TYR A 51 43.41 -40.09 -6.44
N SER A 52 43.02 -39.02 -7.14
CA SER A 52 42.17 -39.06 -8.34
C SER A 52 43.00 -39.12 -9.62
N GLU A 53 42.37 -39.44 -10.76
CA GLU A 53 43.04 -39.46 -12.08
C GLU A 53 43.68 -38.12 -12.48
N LYS A 54 43.19 -37.01 -11.92
CA LYS A 54 43.80 -35.69 -12.11
C LYS A 54 45.08 -35.54 -11.30
N ASP A 55 45.09 -36.04 -10.07
CA ASP A 55 46.25 -35.95 -9.20
C ASP A 55 47.44 -36.74 -9.79
N GLU A 56 47.17 -37.88 -10.44
CA GLU A 56 48.20 -38.69 -11.14
C GLU A 56 48.76 -38.02 -12.40
N LYS A 57 47.94 -37.18 -13.07
CA LYS A 57 48.40 -36.39 -14.23
C LYS A 57 49.27 -35.21 -13.82
N ASP A 58 48.99 -34.60 -12.67
CA ASP A 58 49.75 -33.46 -12.16
C ASP A 58 51.05 -33.92 -11.48
N ASP A 59 51.07 -35.09 -10.84
CA ASP A 59 52.27 -35.69 -10.27
C ASP A 59 52.28 -37.23 -10.48
N PRO A 60 53.24 -37.76 -11.26
CA PRO A 60 53.36 -39.21 -11.51
C PRO A 60 53.57 -40.07 -10.26
N SER A 61 53.92 -39.47 -9.11
CA SER A 61 54.06 -40.16 -7.84
C SER A 61 52.71 -40.38 -7.12
N HIS A 62 51.66 -39.66 -7.51
CA HIS A 62 50.31 -39.75 -6.96
C HIS A 62 49.45 -40.74 -7.75
N LYS A 63 49.67 -42.04 -7.56
CA LYS A 63 48.90 -43.09 -8.23
C LYS A 63 47.42 -43.08 -7.84
N GLN A 64 46.53 -43.11 -8.83
CA GLN A 64 45.09 -43.24 -8.61
C GLN A 64 44.77 -44.43 -7.70
N GLY A 65 43.90 -44.22 -6.71
CA GLY A 65 43.48 -45.28 -5.79
C GLY A 65 44.31 -45.42 -4.51
N TYR A 66 45.45 -44.73 -4.40
CA TYR A 66 46.23 -44.69 -3.15
C TYR A 66 45.71 -43.62 -2.19
N TYR A 67 45.83 -43.88 -0.87
CA TYR A 67 45.42 -42.93 0.16
C TYR A 67 46.35 -41.72 0.21
N LYS A 68 45.75 -40.53 0.29
CA LYS A 68 46.45 -39.29 0.59
C LYS A 68 46.90 -39.31 2.05
N PRO A 69 48.07 -38.75 2.38
CA PRO A 69 48.49 -38.58 3.76
C PRO A 69 47.44 -37.77 4.56
N PRO A 70 47.26 -38.05 5.86
CA PRO A 70 46.34 -37.29 6.70
C PRO A 70 46.65 -35.80 6.68
N HIS A 71 45.63 -34.99 6.41
CA HIS A 71 45.75 -33.54 6.31
C HIS A 71 44.54 -32.84 6.93
N TRP A 72 44.75 -31.57 7.28
CA TRP A 72 43.76 -30.71 7.89
C TRP A 72 43.26 -29.70 6.86
N HIS A 73 41.94 -29.56 6.80
CA HIS A 73 41.29 -28.44 6.13
C HIS A 73 40.76 -27.48 7.18
N ILE A 74 41.17 -26.21 7.11
CA ILE A 74 40.79 -25.17 8.06
C ILE A 74 40.27 -23.97 7.28
N CYS A 75 39.03 -23.58 7.56
CA CYS A 75 38.38 -22.42 6.97
C CYS A 75 38.24 -21.32 8.01
N LEU A 76 38.69 -20.11 7.69
CA LEU A 76 38.67 -18.96 8.59
C LEU A 76 37.90 -17.80 7.97
N ARG A 77 37.05 -17.14 8.76
CA ARG A 77 36.44 -15.85 8.43
C ARG A 77 36.87 -14.80 9.45
N MET A 78 37.51 -13.74 8.98
CA MET A 78 38.00 -12.65 9.82
C MET A 78 36.94 -11.57 10.04
N LYS A 79 37.00 -10.87 11.18
CA LYS A 79 36.11 -9.74 11.50
C LYS A 79 36.30 -8.58 10.54
N THR A 80 37.55 -8.31 10.12
CA THR A 80 37.92 -7.21 9.23
C THR A 80 38.74 -7.72 8.04
N ASN A 81 38.73 -6.97 6.93
CA ASN A 81 39.45 -7.29 5.70
C ASN A 81 40.96 -6.93 5.76
N CYS A 82 41.51 -6.79 6.96
CA CYS A 82 42.82 -6.17 7.18
C CYS A 82 43.89 -7.16 7.64
N THR A 83 43.56 -8.44 7.82
CA THR A 83 44.56 -9.41 8.25
C THR A 83 45.47 -9.75 7.07
N GLU A 84 46.76 -9.84 7.33
CA GLU A 84 47.75 -10.12 6.31
C GLU A 84 48.05 -11.61 6.23
N LEU A 85 48.27 -12.12 5.02
CA LEU A 85 48.63 -13.53 4.79
C LEU A 85 49.82 -14.01 5.66
N PRO A 86 50.92 -13.24 5.81
CA PRO A 86 52.04 -13.64 6.66
C PRO A 86 51.66 -13.76 8.14
N THR A 87 50.67 -12.98 8.60
CA THR A 87 50.18 -13.06 9.98
C THR A 87 49.48 -14.38 10.25
N ILE A 88 48.60 -14.81 9.32
CA ILE A 88 47.93 -16.11 9.40
C ILE A 88 48.97 -17.25 9.32
N ALA A 89 49.90 -17.17 8.36
CA ALA A 89 50.99 -18.13 8.22
C ALA A 89 51.78 -18.30 9.52
N LYS A 90 52.07 -17.19 10.21
CA LYS A 90 52.77 -17.18 11.50
C LYS A 90 51.97 -17.83 12.62
N TRP A 91 50.64 -17.64 12.68
CA TRP A 91 49.80 -18.25 13.72
C TRP A 91 49.79 -19.77 13.63
N PHE A 92 49.75 -20.31 12.41
CA PHE A 92 49.73 -21.76 12.18
C PHE A 92 51.13 -22.37 12.04
N GLY A 93 52.19 -21.56 11.97
CA GLY A 93 53.56 -22.04 11.79
C GLY A 93 53.82 -22.64 10.40
N ILE A 94 53.04 -22.25 9.39
CA ILE A 94 53.08 -22.81 8.03
C ILE A 94 53.60 -21.77 7.03
N LYS A 95 54.03 -22.22 5.84
CA LYS A 95 54.40 -21.32 4.73
C LYS A 95 53.14 -20.78 4.04
N GLU A 96 53.24 -19.57 3.50
CA GLU A 96 52.13 -18.86 2.84
C GLU A 96 51.51 -19.64 1.66
N ASN A 97 52.29 -20.48 0.97
CA ASN A 97 51.83 -21.27 -0.17
C ASN A 97 50.71 -22.29 0.18
N TYR A 98 50.53 -22.62 1.46
CA TYR A 98 49.50 -23.56 1.94
C TYR A 98 48.19 -22.87 2.34
N ILE A 99 48.12 -21.55 2.15
CA ILE A 99 46.97 -20.73 2.49
C ILE A 99 46.40 -20.15 1.21
N ASP A 100 45.19 -20.56 0.86
CA ASP A 100 44.42 -19.98 -0.22
C ASP A 100 43.56 -18.82 0.30
N MET A 101 43.28 -17.86 -0.59
CA MET A 101 42.46 -16.68 -0.33
C MET A 101 41.21 -16.69 -1.23
N PRO A 102 40.17 -17.47 -0.89
CA PRO A 102 38.94 -17.53 -1.64
C PRO A 102 38.31 -16.14 -1.83
N LYS A 103 37.98 -15.79 -3.07
CA LYS A 103 37.34 -14.50 -3.42
C LYS A 103 35.84 -14.69 -3.59
N GLY A 104 35.05 -14.01 -2.75
CA GLY A 104 33.59 -13.98 -2.87
C GLY A 104 32.89 -13.81 -1.54
N ARG A 105 31.64 -13.32 -1.55
CA ARG A 105 30.85 -13.15 -0.32
C ARG A 105 30.46 -14.48 0.31
N SER A 106 30.17 -15.48 -0.51
CA SER A 106 29.79 -16.84 -0.09
C SER A 106 30.97 -17.79 0.09
N ALA A 107 32.19 -17.35 -0.24
CA ALA A 107 33.35 -18.21 -0.38
C ALA A 107 33.69 -18.97 0.90
N PHE A 108 33.44 -18.38 2.09
CA PHE A 108 33.61 -19.07 3.36
C PHE A 108 32.68 -20.28 3.48
N LEU A 109 31.38 -20.13 3.21
CA LEU A 109 30.42 -21.23 3.29
C LEU A 109 30.66 -22.28 2.20
N ASP A 110 31.18 -21.88 1.03
CA ASP A 110 31.64 -22.82 0.01
C ASP A 110 32.79 -23.69 0.50
N CYS A 111 33.77 -23.10 1.20
CA CYS A 111 34.86 -23.85 1.83
C CYS A 111 34.35 -24.75 2.97
N VAL A 112 33.41 -24.28 3.80
CA VAL A 112 32.83 -25.09 4.88
C VAL A 112 32.03 -26.27 4.33
N LYS A 113 31.23 -26.05 3.27
CA LYS A 113 30.50 -27.13 2.58
C LYS A 113 31.45 -28.17 1.97
N TYR A 114 32.62 -27.73 1.50
CA TYR A 114 33.65 -28.61 0.96
C TYR A 114 34.23 -29.58 2.01
N LEU A 115 34.22 -29.24 3.30
CA LEU A 115 34.85 -30.04 4.37
C LEU A 115 34.31 -31.48 4.46
N THR A 116 33.03 -31.72 4.18
CA THR A 116 32.44 -33.07 4.29
C THR A 116 32.48 -33.87 2.98
N HIS A 117 32.89 -33.23 1.89
CA HIS A 117 32.79 -33.76 0.52
C HIS A 117 31.38 -34.23 0.11
N ALA A 118 30.32 -33.69 0.71
CA ALA A 118 28.96 -34.18 0.51
C ALA A 118 28.33 -33.81 -0.86
N ASP A 119 28.90 -32.86 -1.60
CA ASP A 119 28.31 -32.41 -2.87
C ASP A 119 28.42 -33.46 -3.98
N VAL A 120 27.40 -33.53 -4.84
CA VAL A 120 27.31 -34.49 -5.96
C VAL A 120 28.56 -34.45 -6.84
N LYS A 121 29.08 -33.26 -7.15
CA LYS A 121 30.30 -33.09 -7.98
C LYS A 121 31.55 -33.67 -7.34
N GLN A 122 31.62 -33.71 -6.01
CA GLN A 122 32.76 -34.27 -5.27
C GLN A 122 32.63 -35.78 -5.17
N GLN A 123 31.41 -36.28 -5.00
CA GLN A 123 31.09 -37.70 -5.07
C GLN A 123 31.35 -38.29 -6.47
N GLU A 124 31.00 -37.56 -7.53
CA GLU A 124 31.34 -37.92 -8.92
C GLU A 124 32.86 -37.97 -9.18
N GLN A 125 33.65 -37.22 -8.40
CA GLN A 125 35.12 -37.27 -8.44
C GLN A 125 35.70 -38.40 -7.58
N GLY A 126 34.85 -39.25 -6.99
CA GLY A 126 35.26 -40.37 -6.15
C GLY A 126 35.81 -39.97 -4.78
N LYS A 127 35.51 -38.76 -4.28
CA LYS A 127 35.99 -38.31 -2.97
C LYS A 127 35.19 -38.95 -1.84
N HIS A 128 35.88 -39.30 -0.75
CA HIS A 128 35.25 -39.88 0.43
C HIS A 128 34.37 -38.85 1.15
N ARG A 129 33.10 -39.21 1.42
CA ARG A 129 32.17 -38.38 2.21
C ARG A 129 32.46 -38.56 3.69
N TYR A 130 32.82 -37.47 4.37
CA TYR A 130 33.01 -37.48 5.82
C TYR A 130 31.69 -37.24 6.57
N PRO A 131 31.49 -37.87 7.74
CA PRO A 131 30.38 -37.56 8.62
C PRO A 131 30.42 -36.11 9.11
N ASP A 132 29.24 -35.48 9.18
CA ASP A 132 29.12 -34.08 9.60
C ASP A 132 29.61 -33.83 11.03
N ALA A 133 29.59 -34.85 11.91
CA ALA A 133 30.04 -34.77 13.30
C ALA A 133 31.57 -34.61 13.45
N GLU A 134 32.32 -34.91 12.39
CA GLU A 134 33.77 -34.76 12.36
C GLU A 134 34.20 -33.30 12.11
N VAL A 135 33.29 -32.46 11.58
CA VAL A 135 33.53 -31.02 11.43
C VAL A 135 33.45 -30.33 12.78
N LYS A 136 34.52 -29.62 13.15
CA LYS A 136 34.54 -28.73 14.33
C LYS A 136 34.36 -27.30 13.87
N SER A 137 33.48 -26.55 14.52
CA SER A 137 33.21 -25.13 14.22
C SER A 137 32.80 -24.36 15.48
N ASP A 138 32.90 -23.03 15.43
CA ASP A 138 32.38 -22.12 16.47
C ASP A 138 30.96 -21.60 16.20
N PHE A 139 30.35 -22.03 15.10
CA PHE A 139 29.00 -21.67 14.69
C PHE A 139 28.24 -22.88 14.12
N ASP A 140 26.91 -22.78 14.08
CA ASP A 140 26.06 -23.78 13.42
C ASP A 140 26.12 -23.60 11.89
N TRP A 141 27.07 -24.31 11.28
CA TRP A 141 27.31 -24.23 9.85
C TRP A 141 26.21 -24.89 9.02
N LYS A 142 25.46 -25.86 9.58
CA LYS A 142 24.36 -26.53 8.86
C LYS A 142 23.19 -25.59 8.69
N ALA A 143 22.75 -24.96 9.77
CA ALA A 143 21.66 -23.99 9.72
C ALA A 143 22.00 -22.81 8.79
N GLU A 144 23.27 -22.41 8.69
CA GLU A 144 23.72 -21.36 7.77
C GLU A 144 23.71 -21.81 6.30
N LEU A 145 24.11 -23.06 6.01
CA LEU A 145 24.04 -23.62 4.67
C LEU A 145 22.59 -23.83 4.21
N GLU A 146 21.70 -24.29 5.09
CA GLU A 146 20.27 -24.43 4.80
C GLU A 146 19.65 -23.07 4.48
N ARG A 147 19.86 -22.07 5.33
CA ARG A 147 19.40 -20.68 5.08
C ARG A 147 19.94 -20.13 3.75
N ARG A 148 21.17 -20.50 3.38
CA ARG A 148 21.77 -20.10 2.10
C ARG A 148 21.10 -20.80 0.91
N ASP A 149 20.87 -22.10 1.01
CA ASP A 149 20.25 -22.89 -0.07
C ASP A 149 18.78 -22.47 -0.26
N GLU A 150 18.05 -22.14 0.81
CA GLU A 150 16.73 -21.51 0.76
C GLU A 150 16.77 -20.15 0.03
N ARG A 151 17.73 -19.29 0.36
CA ARG A 151 17.91 -17.99 -0.32
C ARG A 151 18.23 -18.17 -1.81
N LYS A 152 19.06 -19.16 -2.17
CA LYS A 152 19.36 -19.50 -3.57
C LYS A 152 18.12 -20.02 -4.30
N ALA A 153 17.29 -20.81 -3.65
CA ALA A 153 16.04 -21.29 -4.23
C ALA A 153 15.08 -20.13 -4.51
N LYS A 154 14.94 -19.18 -3.57
CA LYS A 154 14.01 -18.05 -3.72
C LYS A 154 14.50 -16.94 -4.66
N TYR A 155 15.79 -16.61 -4.63
CA TYR A 155 16.35 -15.43 -5.32
C TYR A 155 17.38 -15.79 -6.42
N GLY A 156 17.50 -17.07 -6.75
CA GLY A 156 18.45 -17.58 -7.73
C GLY A 156 19.92 -17.33 -7.35
N LYS A 157 20.80 -17.25 -8.36
CA LYS A 157 22.26 -17.08 -8.16
C LYS A 157 22.64 -15.84 -7.34
N LYS A 158 21.79 -14.79 -7.32
CA LYS A 158 22.07 -13.57 -6.53
C LYS A 158 21.79 -13.75 -5.04
N GLY A 159 20.88 -14.65 -4.66
CA GLY A 159 20.54 -14.96 -3.27
C GLY A 159 21.75 -15.37 -2.42
N ASP A 160 22.76 -15.96 -3.07
CA ASP A 160 24.02 -16.38 -2.46
C ASP A 160 24.88 -15.22 -1.92
N SER A 161 24.70 -14.02 -2.48
CA SER A 161 25.54 -12.85 -2.19
C SER A 161 24.79 -11.74 -1.45
N MET A 162 23.51 -11.96 -1.17
CA MET A 162 22.64 -10.98 -0.53
C MET A 162 22.94 -10.86 0.96
N THR A 163 23.08 -9.62 1.42
CA THR A 163 23.12 -9.34 2.86
C THR A 163 21.73 -9.44 3.45
N ASP A 164 21.64 -9.62 4.77
CA ASP A 164 20.34 -9.72 5.46
C ASP A 164 19.49 -8.45 5.24
N LYS A 165 20.13 -7.28 5.16
CA LYS A 165 19.52 -6.02 4.69
C LYS A 165 18.82 -6.16 3.34
N GLN A 166 19.49 -6.76 2.36
CA GLN A 166 18.92 -6.91 1.01
C GLN A 166 17.80 -7.95 1.00
N VAL A 167 17.92 -9.03 1.77
CA VAL A 167 16.88 -10.06 1.91
C VAL A 167 15.62 -9.46 2.51
N MET A 168 15.74 -8.80 3.67
CA MET A 168 14.61 -8.13 4.33
C MET A 168 14.02 -7.03 3.44
N GLY A 169 14.86 -6.24 2.77
CA GLY A 169 14.40 -5.22 1.82
C GLY A 169 13.60 -5.79 0.66
N GLN A 170 13.98 -6.95 0.12
CA GLN A 170 13.20 -7.63 -0.92
C GLN A 170 11.88 -8.20 -0.39
N ARG A 171 11.85 -8.74 0.83
CA ARG A 171 10.61 -9.20 1.47
C ARG A 171 9.63 -8.04 1.68
N ILE A 172 10.12 -6.87 2.09
CA ILE A 172 9.31 -5.65 2.20
C ILE A 172 8.80 -5.21 0.83
N MET A 173 9.67 -5.19 -0.19
CA MET A 173 9.34 -4.67 -1.51
C MET A 173 8.44 -5.60 -2.35
N LEU A 174 8.56 -6.92 -2.20
CA LEU A 174 7.89 -7.90 -3.05
C LEU A 174 6.81 -8.69 -2.30
N ASP A 175 7.12 -9.17 -1.10
CA ASP A 175 6.21 -10.00 -0.32
C ASP A 175 5.24 -9.14 0.52
N GLY A 176 5.45 -7.82 0.60
CA GLY A 176 4.59 -6.89 1.31
C GLY A 176 4.74 -6.88 2.82
N LEU A 177 5.89 -7.32 3.35
CA LEU A 177 6.22 -7.25 4.79
C LEU A 177 6.09 -5.80 5.30
N THR A 178 5.38 -5.60 6.42
CA THR A 178 5.22 -4.27 7.04
C THR A 178 6.50 -3.86 7.77
N LEU A 179 6.66 -2.56 8.03
CA LEU A 179 7.81 -2.07 8.80
C LEU A 179 7.74 -2.54 10.25
N LEU A 180 6.54 -2.71 10.80
CA LEU A 180 6.33 -3.26 12.14
C LEU A 180 6.79 -4.73 12.22
N GLN A 181 6.41 -5.56 11.25
CA GLN A 181 6.84 -6.96 11.17
C GLN A 181 8.35 -7.07 10.98
N ALA A 182 8.94 -6.25 10.10
CA ALA A 182 10.40 -6.19 9.92
C ALA A 182 11.13 -5.82 11.23
N LYS A 183 10.58 -4.88 12.01
CA LYS A 183 11.11 -4.51 13.32
C LYS A 183 10.97 -5.64 14.35
N ALA A 184 9.89 -6.41 14.30
CA ALA A 184 9.66 -7.54 15.20
C ALA A 184 10.62 -8.71 14.92
N GLU A 185 10.97 -8.95 13.65
CA GLU A 185 11.91 -10.00 13.26
C GLU A 185 13.36 -9.69 13.64
N ASP A 186 13.85 -8.48 13.34
CA ASP A 186 15.21 -8.06 13.70
C ASP A 186 15.24 -6.57 14.05
N PRO A 187 15.10 -6.22 15.35
CA PRO A 187 15.12 -4.83 15.80
C PRO A 187 16.43 -4.10 15.51
N VAL A 188 17.57 -4.81 15.53
CA VAL A 188 18.91 -4.20 15.37
C VAL A 188 19.14 -3.86 13.91
N LEU A 189 18.88 -4.81 13.00
CA LEU A 189 18.98 -4.58 11.57
C LEU A 189 17.99 -3.49 11.10
N TYR A 190 16.78 -3.48 11.67
CA TYR A 190 15.78 -2.45 11.41
C TYR A 190 16.28 -1.05 11.78
N ALA A 191 16.86 -0.88 12.97
CA ALA A 191 17.39 0.40 13.42
C ALA A 191 18.53 0.91 12.51
N ASP A 192 19.47 0.03 12.14
CA ASP A 192 20.61 0.39 11.29
C ASP A 192 20.22 0.72 9.84
N CYS A 193 19.12 0.13 9.35
CA CYS A 193 18.71 0.19 7.93
C CYS A 193 17.34 0.86 7.70
N LEU A 194 16.83 1.63 8.66
CA LEU A 194 15.49 2.23 8.64
C LEU A 194 15.15 2.95 7.33
N GLU A 195 15.98 3.89 6.89
CA GLU A 195 15.73 4.70 5.69
C GLU A 195 15.70 3.84 4.41
N PHE A 196 16.47 2.76 4.38
CA PHE A 196 16.44 1.81 3.27
C PHE A 196 15.13 1.03 3.25
N PHE A 197 14.64 0.57 4.40
CA PHE A 197 13.38 -0.16 4.52
C PHE A 197 12.16 0.71 4.23
N LYS A 198 12.13 1.96 4.72
CA LYS A 198 11.09 2.94 4.34
C LYS A 198 10.99 3.13 2.83
N ARG A 199 12.14 3.25 2.14
CA ARG A 199 12.18 3.39 0.69
C ARG A 199 11.64 2.15 -0.03
N MET A 200 12.03 0.95 0.42
CA MET A 200 11.53 -0.31 -0.15
C MET A 200 10.03 -0.46 0.04
N ARG A 201 9.52 -0.08 1.21
CA ARG A 201 8.09 -0.08 1.49
C ARG A 201 7.32 0.92 0.64
N GLY A 202 7.85 2.13 0.47
CA GLY A 202 7.29 3.13 -0.43
C GLY A 202 7.20 2.63 -1.88
N ALA A 203 8.20 1.87 -2.35
CA ALA A 203 8.15 1.24 -3.67
C ALA A 203 7.03 0.18 -3.75
N TYR A 204 6.89 -0.68 -2.73
CA TYR A 204 5.80 -1.65 -2.66
C TYR A 204 4.42 -0.98 -2.71
N LEU A 205 4.20 0.06 -1.91
CA LEU A 205 2.92 0.80 -1.87
C LEU A 205 2.65 1.54 -3.19
N ALA A 206 3.69 2.06 -3.84
CA ALA A 206 3.58 2.69 -5.14
C ALA A 206 3.23 1.68 -6.25
N ASP A 207 3.61 0.40 -6.12
CA ASP A 207 3.28 -0.65 -7.08
C ASP A 207 1.95 -1.34 -6.81
N SER A 208 1.55 -1.39 -5.54
CA SER A 208 0.30 -1.99 -5.06
C SER A 208 -0.93 -1.43 -5.77
N LYS A 209 -1.90 -2.32 -6.02
CA LYS A 209 -3.18 -1.94 -6.63
C LYS A 209 -4.10 -1.34 -5.55
N PRO A 210 -4.79 -0.23 -5.85
CA PRO A 210 -5.81 0.26 -4.94
C PRO A 210 -6.96 -0.76 -4.83
N PRO A 211 -7.72 -0.73 -3.72
CA PRO A 211 -8.87 -1.61 -3.56
C PRO A 211 -9.94 -1.30 -4.63
N LYS A 212 -10.67 -2.34 -5.08
CA LYS A 212 -11.75 -2.17 -6.08
C LYS A 212 -12.79 -1.14 -5.62
N THR A 213 -13.12 -1.18 -4.33
CA THR A 213 -14.08 -0.26 -3.70
C THR A 213 -13.44 0.35 -2.46
N ARG A 214 -13.61 1.66 -2.30
CA ARG A 214 -13.24 2.41 -1.10
C ARG A 214 -14.48 3.05 -0.51
N LEU A 215 -14.66 2.93 0.80
CA LEU A 215 -15.82 3.49 1.50
C LEU A 215 -15.37 4.60 2.44
N ASN A 216 -16.07 5.73 2.39
CA ASN A 216 -15.73 6.88 3.20
C ASN A 216 -16.85 7.17 4.20
N TYR A 217 -16.46 7.32 5.46
CA TYR A 217 -17.32 7.64 6.56
C TYR A 217 -17.11 9.10 6.95
N TYR A 218 -18.21 9.79 7.23
CA TYR A 218 -18.17 11.09 7.89
C TYR A 218 -18.80 11.00 9.27
N ILE A 219 -18.04 11.35 10.32
CA ILE A 219 -18.48 11.30 11.71
C ILE A 219 -18.54 12.72 12.26
N CYS A 220 -19.75 13.25 12.46
CA CYS A 220 -19.98 14.56 13.06
C CYS A 220 -20.57 14.44 14.46
N GLY A 221 -20.66 15.56 15.18
CA GLY A 221 -21.20 15.63 16.53
C GLY A 221 -20.50 16.67 17.39
N ASP A 222 -21.03 16.93 18.57
CA ASP A 222 -20.51 17.96 19.47
C ASP A 222 -19.09 17.67 19.98
N ALA A 223 -18.42 18.72 20.44
CA ALA A 223 -17.12 18.59 21.11
C ALA A 223 -17.27 17.66 22.33
N GLY A 224 -16.39 16.66 22.44
CA GLY A 224 -16.44 15.70 23.55
C GLY A 224 -17.51 14.59 23.43
N ALA A 225 -18.27 14.51 22.34
CA ALA A 225 -19.27 13.44 22.13
C ALA A 225 -18.67 12.03 21.91
N GLY A 226 -17.34 11.91 21.78
CA GLY A 226 -16.67 10.61 21.61
C GLY A 226 -16.39 10.22 20.15
N LYS A 227 -16.44 11.17 19.19
CA LYS A 227 -16.17 10.93 17.76
C LYS A 227 -14.86 10.18 17.49
N GLY A 228 -13.75 10.58 18.11
CA GLY A 228 -12.46 9.90 17.93
C GLY A 228 -12.40 8.49 18.54
N VAL A 229 -13.25 8.19 19.54
CA VAL A 229 -13.42 6.83 20.06
C VAL A 229 -14.23 6.00 19.06
N MET A 230 -15.32 6.58 18.53
CA MET A 230 -16.14 5.97 17.48
C MET A 230 -15.32 5.63 16.22
N SER A 231 -14.47 6.54 15.75
CA SER A 231 -13.61 6.31 14.57
C SER A 231 -12.69 5.10 14.74
N ARG A 232 -12.04 4.97 15.90
CA ARG A 232 -11.12 3.85 16.20
C ARG A 232 -11.87 2.54 16.44
N ALA A 233 -12.99 2.59 17.16
CA ALA A 233 -13.88 1.46 17.36
C ALA A 233 -14.36 0.88 16.02
N LEU A 234 -14.83 1.75 15.11
CA LEU A 234 -15.27 1.37 13.79
C LEU A 234 -14.13 0.76 12.95
N ALA A 235 -12.93 1.38 12.98
CA ALA A 235 -11.77 0.86 12.27
C ALA A 235 -11.41 -0.58 12.69
N ARG A 236 -11.36 -0.83 14.01
CA ARG A 236 -11.09 -2.17 14.57
C ARG A 236 -12.16 -3.18 14.20
N ALA A 237 -13.43 -2.77 14.24
CA ALA A 237 -14.55 -3.65 13.96
C ALA A 237 -14.66 -4.02 12.46
N LEU A 238 -14.20 -3.15 11.56
CA LEU A 238 -14.14 -3.41 10.12
C LEU A 238 -13.02 -4.39 9.71
N PHE A 239 -11.96 -4.48 10.51
CA PHE A 239 -10.79 -5.34 10.25
C PHE A 239 -10.45 -6.19 11.49
N PRO A 240 -11.33 -7.11 11.91
CA PRO A 240 -11.17 -7.88 13.15
C PRO A 240 -9.98 -8.85 13.12
N ASP A 241 -9.48 -9.20 11.92
CA ASP A 241 -8.31 -10.09 11.75
C ASP A 241 -7.00 -9.43 12.19
N LEU A 242 -6.94 -8.11 12.18
CA LEU A 242 -5.78 -7.32 12.59
C LEU A 242 -5.91 -6.94 14.06
N LYS A 243 -4.85 -7.19 14.85
CA LYS A 243 -4.89 -7.00 16.32
C LYS A 243 -4.29 -5.68 16.79
N GLU A 244 -3.21 -5.25 16.15
CA GLU A 244 -2.50 -4.03 16.53
C GLU A 244 -3.11 -2.82 15.83
N ASP A 245 -3.32 -1.73 16.56
CA ASP A 245 -3.96 -0.52 16.03
C ASP A 245 -3.14 0.08 14.88
N GLU A 246 -1.81 0.00 14.98
CA GLU A 246 -0.84 0.47 13.99
C GLU A 246 -0.92 -0.27 12.65
N GLU A 247 -1.46 -1.49 12.64
CA GLU A 247 -1.72 -2.26 11.43
C GLU A 247 -3.13 -1.99 10.88
N ILE A 248 -4.09 -1.63 11.73
CA ILE A 248 -5.50 -1.40 11.35
C ILE A 248 -5.70 -0.02 10.73
N PHE A 249 -5.21 1.04 11.39
CA PHE A 249 -5.49 2.40 10.97
C PHE A 249 -4.27 3.32 11.05
N PHE A 250 -4.20 4.26 10.13
CA PHE A 250 -3.25 5.35 10.15
C PHE A 250 -4.00 6.67 10.38
N GLU A 251 -3.63 7.37 11.44
CA GLU A 251 -4.13 8.72 11.69
C GLU A 251 -3.34 9.71 10.84
N VAL A 252 -4.05 10.46 9.98
CA VAL A 252 -3.42 11.39 9.06
C VAL A 252 -2.73 12.52 9.82
N GLY A 253 -1.48 12.79 9.43
CA GLY A 253 -0.61 13.79 10.05
C GLY A 253 -1.07 15.23 9.83
N ALA A 254 -0.26 16.18 10.31
CA ALA A 254 -0.50 17.60 10.12
C ALA A 254 -0.20 18.08 8.68
N GLU A 255 -0.60 19.33 8.38
CA GLU A 255 -0.28 20.00 7.12
C GLU A 255 1.22 19.89 6.79
N GLY A 256 1.55 19.43 5.58
CA GLY A 256 2.93 19.22 5.12
C GLY A 256 3.52 17.83 5.41
N ALA A 257 2.88 17.01 6.25
CA ALA A 257 3.31 15.66 6.61
C ALA A 257 2.14 14.64 6.67
N LEU A 258 1.10 14.86 5.85
CA LEU A 258 -0.17 14.12 5.92
C LEU A 258 -0.01 12.59 5.93
N PHE A 259 0.79 12.05 5.01
CA PHE A 259 1.00 10.62 4.85
C PHE A 259 2.41 10.16 5.27
N GLU A 260 3.13 10.98 6.05
CA GLU A 260 4.44 10.59 6.55
C GLU A 260 4.28 9.45 7.57
N GLY A 261 4.91 8.31 7.29
CA GLY A 261 4.78 7.10 8.12
C GLY A 261 3.63 6.18 7.75
N TYR A 262 2.86 6.48 6.69
CA TYR A 262 1.85 5.55 6.17
C TYR A 262 2.50 4.26 5.67
N ASP A 263 2.09 3.12 6.23
CA ASP A 263 2.66 1.79 5.96
C ASP A 263 1.68 0.89 5.19
N GLY A 264 0.62 1.45 4.62
CA GLY A 264 -0.38 0.68 3.88
C GLY A 264 -1.54 0.17 4.74
N GLN A 265 -1.81 0.80 5.88
CA GLN A 265 -2.97 0.48 6.71
C GLN A 265 -4.27 0.55 5.90
N PRO A 266 -5.23 -0.35 6.16
CA PRO A 266 -6.47 -0.42 5.40
C PRO A 266 -7.45 0.74 5.71
N VAL A 267 -7.31 1.39 6.87
CA VAL A 267 -8.12 2.53 7.29
C VAL A 267 -7.28 3.79 7.43
N LEU A 268 -7.74 4.90 6.85
CA LEU A 268 -7.21 6.24 7.13
C LEU A 268 -8.19 7.02 8.00
N ILE A 269 -7.71 7.57 9.11
CA ILE A 269 -8.51 8.41 10.01
C ILE A 269 -8.07 9.87 9.90
N TRP A 270 -9.00 10.73 9.48
CA TRP A 270 -8.83 12.17 9.35
C TRP A 270 -9.45 12.84 10.58
N ASN A 271 -8.62 13.07 11.60
CA ASN A 271 -9.04 13.61 12.88
C ASN A 271 -9.23 15.15 12.86
N ASP A 272 -10.38 15.60 13.32
CA ASP A 272 -10.81 17.00 13.45
C ASP A 272 -10.60 17.82 12.17
N ARG A 273 -11.07 17.28 11.04
CA ARG A 273 -10.91 17.90 9.72
C ARG A 273 -12.24 18.48 9.22
N ARG A 274 -12.26 19.81 9.07
CA ARG A 274 -13.32 20.53 8.36
C ARG A 274 -13.10 20.48 6.85
N ALA A 275 -14.14 20.73 6.06
CA ALA A 275 -14.06 20.72 4.60
C ALA A 275 -12.95 21.66 4.06
N GLY A 276 -12.85 22.88 4.61
CA GLY A 276 -11.81 23.84 4.23
C GLY A 276 -10.38 23.34 4.54
N ASN A 277 -10.19 22.64 5.66
CA ASN A 277 -8.90 22.06 6.03
C ASN A 277 -8.49 20.99 5.02
N LEU A 278 -9.40 20.09 4.66
CA LEU A 278 -9.13 19.03 3.66
C LEU A 278 -8.75 19.61 2.31
N ILE A 279 -9.48 20.63 1.83
CA ILE A 279 -9.19 21.29 0.55
C ILE A 279 -7.79 21.92 0.57
N LYS A 280 -7.42 22.60 1.66
CA LYS A 280 -6.11 23.23 1.81
C LYS A 280 -5.00 22.18 1.88
N GLU A 281 -5.13 21.20 2.76
CA GLU A 281 -4.14 20.14 3.02
C GLU A 281 -3.88 19.28 1.78
N LEU A 282 -4.93 18.94 1.03
CA LEU A 282 -4.81 18.12 -0.17
C LEU A 282 -4.51 18.92 -1.45
N GLY A 283 -4.30 20.23 -1.35
CA GLY A 283 -3.90 21.08 -2.49
C GLY A 283 -5.01 21.31 -3.52
N GLY A 284 -6.29 21.23 -3.11
CA GLY A 284 -7.46 21.55 -3.93
C GLY A 284 -8.54 20.47 -3.94
N ARG A 285 -9.76 20.87 -4.34
CA ARG A 285 -10.96 20.01 -4.37
C ARG A 285 -10.79 18.76 -5.25
N SER A 286 -10.11 18.89 -6.39
CA SER A 286 -9.90 17.77 -7.30
C SER A 286 -9.14 16.61 -6.64
N ASN A 287 -8.12 16.91 -5.83
CA ASN A 287 -7.38 15.86 -5.14
C ASN A 287 -8.17 15.29 -3.95
N VAL A 288 -9.01 16.09 -3.28
CA VAL A 288 -9.98 15.59 -2.30
C VAL A 288 -10.87 14.51 -2.95
N TYR A 289 -11.45 14.80 -4.11
CA TYR A 289 -12.30 13.83 -4.81
C TYR A 289 -11.57 12.57 -5.27
N ASN A 290 -10.27 12.66 -5.56
CA ASN A 290 -9.45 11.50 -5.88
C ASN A 290 -9.16 10.63 -4.66
N VAL A 291 -8.82 11.24 -3.52
CA VAL A 291 -8.54 10.52 -2.26
C VAL A 291 -9.80 9.82 -1.75
N PHE A 292 -10.93 10.50 -1.81
CA PHE A 292 -12.25 9.99 -1.39
C PHE A 292 -13.03 9.34 -2.54
N ASP A 293 -12.40 8.97 -3.67
CA ASP A 293 -13.11 8.23 -4.72
C ASP A 293 -13.54 6.85 -4.20
N THR A 294 -14.79 6.46 -4.48
CA THR A 294 -15.33 5.16 -4.10
C THR A 294 -14.82 4.03 -4.98
N HIS A 295 -14.32 4.35 -6.18
CA HIS A 295 -13.67 3.42 -7.09
C HIS A 295 -12.28 3.97 -7.45
N PRO A 296 -11.33 3.88 -6.52
CA PRO A 296 -10.05 4.58 -6.65
C PRO A 296 -9.21 4.01 -7.79
N THR A 297 -8.63 4.92 -8.57
CA THR A 297 -7.59 4.59 -9.55
C THR A 297 -6.21 4.73 -8.92
N LYS A 298 -5.20 4.13 -9.55
CA LYS A 298 -3.82 4.19 -9.05
C LYS A 298 -3.30 5.61 -9.14
N GLN A 299 -3.21 6.29 -8.00
CA GLN A 299 -2.72 7.65 -7.89
C GLN A 299 -1.71 7.76 -6.76
N LYS A 300 -0.72 8.64 -6.95
CA LYS A 300 0.33 8.91 -5.96
C LYS A 300 0.01 10.19 -5.21
N GLN A 301 0.17 10.16 -3.90
CA GLN A 301 0.09 11.33 -3.05
C GLN A 301 1.50 11.80 -2.68
N ASN A 302 1.68 13.12 -2.60
CA ASN A 302 2.96 13.71 -2.28
C ASN A 302 3.29 13.53 -0.79
N VAL A 303 4.52 13.12 -0.52
CA VAL A 303 5.12 13.09 0.82
C VAL A 303 6.45 13.83 0.72
N LYS A 304 6.95 14.39 1.81
CA LYS A 304 8.21 15.13 1.80
C LYS A 304 9.34 14.27 1.20
N TYR A 305 9.93 14.73 0.10
CA TYR A 305 10.99 14.04 -0.66
C TYR A 305 10.60 12.66 -1.25
N ALA A 306 9.31 12.32 -1.28
CA ALA A 306 8.82 11.01 -1.74
C ALA A 306 7.38 11.10 -2.29
N SER A 307 6.82 9.95 -2.63
CA SER A 307 5.40 9.81 -2.95
C SER A 307 4.91 8.47 -2.44
N VAL A 308 3.62 8.37 -2.13
CA VAL A 308 3.00 7.15 -1.60
C VAL A 308 1.73 6.82 -2.36
N GLY A 309 1.52 5.53 -2.62
CA GLY A 309 0.26 5.01 -3.15
C GLY A 309 -0.72 4.73 -2.00
N LEU A 310 -1.93 5.27 -2.09
CA LEU A 310 -2.98 5.01 -1.08
C LEU A 310 -3.70 3.71 -1.41
N VAL A 311 -3.48 2.70 -0.59
CA VAL A 311 -4.08 1.35 -0.71
C VAL A 311 -5.21 1.12 0.30
N ASN A 312 -5.57 2.13 1.07
CA ASN A 312 -6.62 2.06 2.07
C ASN A 312 -7.99 1.79 1.42
N ALA A 313 -8.75 0.90 2.05
CA ALA A 313 -10.12 0.55 1.67
C ALA A 313 -11.15 1.45 2.35
N VAL A 314 -10.78 2.10 3.45
CA VAL A 314 -11.70 2.95 4.21
C VAL A 314 -11.05 4.29 4.54
N ASN A 315 -11.82 5.37 4.40
CA ASN A 315 -11.52 6.64 5.05
C ASN A 315 -12.56 6.91 6.14
N ILE A 316 -12.13 7.40 7.29
CA ILE A 316 -13.01 7.90 8.34
C ILE A 316 -12.62 9.36 8.60
N VAL A 317 -13.51 10.28 8.28
CA VAL A 317 -13.34 11.71 8.56
C VAL A 317 -14.18 12.05 9.78
N ASN A 318 -13.59 12.68 10.79
CA ASN A 318 -14.37 13.21 11.91
C ASN A 318 -14.21 14.74 12.05
N SER A 319 -15.28 15.39 12.50
CA SER A 319 -15.35 16.84 12.63
C SER A 319 -16.45 17.27 13.59
N ILE A 320 -16.37 18.52 14.06
CA ILE A 320 -17.50 19.19 14.75
C ILE A 320 -18.49 19.77 13.71
N GLN A 321 -18.04 19.97 12.47
CA GLN A 321 -18.87 20.51 11.39
C GLN A 321 -20.03 19.54 11.07
N PRO A 322 -21.27 20.02 10.90
CA PRO A 322 -22.37 19.20 10.44
C PRO A 322 -22.14 18.67 9.01
N TYR A 323 -22.64 17.48 8.71
CA TYR A 323 -22.35 16.83 7.43
C TYR A 323 -22.88 17.60 6.20
N VAL A 324 -24.04 18.25 6.32
CA VAL A 324 -24.61 19.04 5.22
C VAL A 324 -23.67 20.18 4.86
N GLU A 325 -23.27 20.97 5.86
CA GLU A 325 -22.34 22.09 5.69
C GLU A 325 -20.99 21.61 5.14
N PHE A 326 -20.49 20.47 5.63
CA PHE A 326 -19.27 19.85 5.15
C PHE A 326 -19.33 19.48 3.66
N LEU A 327 -20.38 18.74 3.25
CA LEU A 327 -20.54 18.29 1.87
C LEU A 327 -20.79 19.46 0.91
N GLU A 328 -21.55 20.47 1.31
CA GLU A 328 -21.80 21.67 0.49
C GLU A 328 -20.52 22.51 0.32
N THR A 329 -19.72 22.64 1.38
CA THR A 329 -18.42 23.34 1.31
C THR A 329 -17.44 22.63 0.38
N LEU A 330 -17.43 21.30 0.41
CA LEU A 330 -16.62 20.49 -0.52
C LEU A 330 -17.08 20.69 -1.97
N ALA A 331 -18.39 20.67 -2.21
CA ALA A 331 -18.99 20.89 -3.53
C ALA A 331 -18.61 22.26 -4.12
N GLY A 332 -18.43 23.27 -3.26
CA GLY A 332 -18.00 24.61 -3.68
C GLY A 332 -19.11 25.48 -4.24
N VAL A 333 -20.35 25.22 -3.82
CA VAL A 333 -21.55 25.95 -4.26
C VAL A 333 -21.43 27.43 -3.87
N ASN A 334 -21.23 28.28 -4.87
CA ASN A 334 -21.24 29.74 -4.70
C ASN A 334 -22.68 30.23 -4.83
N LYS A 335 -23.23 30.80 -3.75
CA LYS A 335 -24.65 31.22 -3.68
C LYS A 335 -25.04 32.38 -4.60
N GLU A 336 -24.09 32.98 -5.32
CA GLU A 336 -24.30 34.29 -5.93
C GLU A 336 -24.61 34.26 -7.45
N LYS A 337 -24.31 33.19 -8.22
CA LYS A 337 -24.45 33.21 -9.69
C LYS A 337 -24.56 31.84 -10.41
N GLU A 338 -25.43 30.91 -10.03
CA GLU A 338 -25.52 29.63 -10.79
C GLU A 338 -26.93 29.09 -11.06
N ASP A 339 -27.09 28.54 -12.27
CA ASP A 339 -28.21 27.74 -12.73
C ASP A 339 -28.38 26.47 -11.89
N ALA A 340 -29.62 26.12 -11.54
CA ALA A 340 -29.94 24.98 -10.67
C ALA A 340 -29.39 23.62 -11.15
N ALA A 341 -29.18 23.45 -12.46
CA ALA A 341 -28.61 22.23 -13.04
C ALA A 341 -27.09 22.07 -12.73
N ASN A 342 -26.35 23.18 -12.70
CA ASN A 342 -24.92 23.19 -12.37
C ASN A 342 -24.70 22.93 -10.87
N GLU A 343 -25.55 23.52 -10.02
CA GLU A 343 -25.54 23.28 -8.58
C GLU A 343 -25.75 21.79 -8.22
N TYR A 344 -26.72 21.12 -8.86
CA TYR A 344 -26.97 19.69 -8.66
C TYR A 344 -25.73 18.84 -9.01
N ALA A 345 -25.09 19.14 -10.16
CA ALA A 345 -23.89 18.43 -10.60
C ALA A 345 -22.73 18.58 -9.61
N GLN A 346 -22.52 19.79 -9.08
CA GLN A 346 -21.47 20.08 -8.09
C GLN A 346 -21.75 19.39 -6.75
N LYS A 347 -22.99 19.42 -6.26
CA LYS A 347 -23.40 18.73 -5.01
C LYS A 347 -23.21 17.22 -5.14
N SER A 348 -23.66 16.64 -6.25
CA SER A 348 -23.53 15.20 -6.52
C SER A 348 -22.08 14.71 -6.44
N GLN A 349 -21.11 15.53 -6.87
CA GLN A 349 -19.67 15.18 -6.81
C GLN A 349 -19.17 14.93 -5.39
N SER A 350 -19.67 15.66 -4.39
CA SER A 350 -19.27 15.47 -2.99
C SER A 350 -20.10 14.38 -2.30
N TYR A 351 -21.42 14.39 -2.51
CA TYR A 351 -22.34 13.48 -1.83
C TYR A 351 -22.08 12.00 -2.18
N ARG A 352 -21.79 11.70 -3.46
CA ARG A 352 -21.44 10.34 -3.91
C ARG A 352 -20.14 9.79 -3.32
N ARG A 353 -19.36 10.61 -2.62
CA ARG A 353 -18.08 10.21 -2.00
C ARG A 353 -18.24 9.81 -0.54
N PHE A 354 -19.36 10.10 0.11
CA PHE A 354 -19.60 9.74 1.51
C PHE A 354 -20.85 8.86 1.64
N PRO A 355 -20.74 7.54 1.40
CA PRO A 355 -21.88 6.63 1.49
C PRO A 355 -22.49 6.54 2.89
N LEU A 356 -21.67 6.74 3.94
CA LEU A 356 -22.07 6.58 5.34
C LEU A 356 -21.72 7.81 6.15
N ILE A 357 -22.70 8.30 6.90
CA ILE A 357 -22.54 9.42 7.82
C ILE A 357 -23.04 8.98 9.20
N ILE A 358 -22.29 9.35 10.24
CA ILE A 358 -22.60 9.03 11.64
C ILE A 358 -22.66 10.35 12.40
N ASN A 359 -23.82 10.67 12.96
CA ASN A 359 -23.97 11.82 13.83
C ASN A 359 -23.95 11.34 15.29
N VAL A 360 -22.91 11.72 16.03
CA VAL A 360 -22.67 11.25 17.39
C VAL A 360 -23.17 12.29 18.38
N HIS A 361 -24.13 11.89 19.21
CA HIS A 361 -24.63 12.64 20.35
C HIS A 361 -24.02 12.07 21.64
N PRO A 362 -24.20 12.72 22.81
CA PRO A 362 -23.61 12.25 24.07
C PRO A 362 -24.04 10.84 24.51
N GLU A 363 -25.27 10.43 24.25
CA GLU A 363 -25.83 9.14 24.69
C GLU A 363 -26.26 8.22 23.55
N GLU A 364 -26.37 8.75 22.34
CA GLU A 364 -26.88 8.05 21.17
C GLU A 364 -26.13 8.48 19.91
N PHE A 365 -26.34 7.74 18.83
CA PHE A 365 -25.87 8.15 17.52
C PHE A 365 -26.89 7.79 16.44
N ASP A 366 -26.86 8.58 15.37
CA ASP A 366 -27.66 8.37 14.17
C ASP A 366 -26.75 7.93 13.02
N ILE A 367 -27.24 7.02 12.18
CA ILE A 367 -26.58 6.57 10.96
C ILE A 367 -27.39 7.07 9.77
N TYR A 368 -26.72 7.65 8.79
CA TYR A 368 -27.31 8.09 7.54
C TYR A 368 -26.63 7.35 6.39
N VAL A 369 -27.42 6.62 5.60
CA VAL A 369 -26.96 5.82 4.47
C VAL A 369 -27.37 6.50 3.18
N ASN A 370 -26.42 6.72 2.27
CA ASN A 370 -26.72 7.38 1.00
C ASN A 370 -27.58 6.47 0.10
N LYS A 371 -28.72 7.00 -0.33
CA LYS A 371 -29.73 6.26 -1.11
C LYS A 371 -29.22 5.80 -2.49
N GLY A 372 -28.37 6.60 -3.14
CA GLY A 372 -27.77 6.24 -4.43
C GLY A 372 -26.89 4.99 -4.40
N PHE A 373 -26.45 4.54 -3.22
CA PHE A 373 -25.72 3.28 -3.05
C PHE A 373 -26.61 2.07 -2.75
N LEU A 374 -27.90 2.29 -2.45
CA LEU A 374 -28.86 1.25 -2.13
C LEU A 374 -29.68 0.84 -3.36
N SER A 375 -29.96 1.79 -4.27
CA SER A 375 -30.78 1.56 -5.46
C SER A 375 -30.33 2.45 -6.63
N GLN A 376 -30.27 1.87 -7.83
CA GLN A 376 -29.87 2.59 -9.06
C GLN A 376 -30.85 3.70 -9.49
N ASN A 377 -32.07 3.71 -8.94
CA ASN A 377 -33.10 4.70 -9.26
C ASN A 377 -33.13 5.89 -8.29
N GLU A 378 -32.32 5.86 -7.22
CA GLU A 378 -32.33 6.89 -6.19
C GLU A 378 -31.20 7.92 -6.40
N THR A 379 -31.41 9.13 -5.90
CA THR A 379 -30.44 10.22 -6.03
C THR A 379 -29.34 10.09 -4.99
N TYR A 380 -28.13 10.50 -5.35
CA TYR A 380 -27.01 10.55 -4.41
C TYR A 380 -27.12 11.70 -3.39
N LEU A 381 -28.11 12.59 -3.51
CA LEU A 381 -28.27 13.74 -2.61
C LEU A 381 -29.00 13.40 -1.31
N ASP A 382 -29.73 12.28 -1.29
CA ASP A 382 -30.57 11.90 -0.15
C ASP A 382 -29.93 10.79 0.68
N TYR A 383 -30.21 10.83 1.99
CA TYR A 383 -29.81 9.80 2.94
C TYR A 383 -31.03 9.17 3.62
N GLU A 384 -31.01 7.84 3.75
CA GLU A 384 -31.88 7.07 4.63
C GLU A 384 -31.35 7.19 6.07
N ALA A 385 -32.18 7.68 6.99
CA ALA A 385 -31.79 7.89 8.39
C ALA A 385 -32.21 6.70 9.27
N HIS A 386 -31.25 6.08 9.94
CA HIS A 386 -31.43 5.10 11.00
C HIS A 386 -31.05 5.74 12.33
N LYS A 387 -32.03 5.90 13.23
CA LYS A 387 -31.89 6.69 14.46
C LYS A 387 -32.03 5.84 15.72
N ASN A 388 -31.74 6.45 16.86
CA ASN A 388 -31.96 5.91 18.20
C ASN A 388 -31.05 4.73 18.58
N PHE A 389 -29.78 4.75 18.15
CA PHE A 389 -28.80 3.79 18.63
C PHE A 389 -28.14 4.30 19.91
N TYR A 390 -28.47 3.68 21.04
CA TYR A 390 -27.92 4.08 22.33
C TYR A 390 -26.49 3.55 22.52
N ALA A 391 -25.51 4.45 22.50
CA ALA A 391 -24.13 4.14 22.83
C ALA A 391 -23.37 5.40 23.28
N ASN A 392 -23.08 5.48 24.58
CA ASN A 392 -22.24 6.54 25.12
C ASN A 392 -20.75 6.16 24.99
N MET A 393 -20.16 6.50 23.84
CA MET A 393 -18.76 6.15 23.51
C MET A 393 -17.75 6.75 24.49
N ARG A 394 -18.05 7.94 25.03
CA ARG A 394 -17.20 8.58 26.04
C ARG A 394 -17.17 7.78 27.33
N ARG A 395 -18.33 7.40 27.84
CA ARG A 395 -18.45 6.62 29.08
C ARG A 395 -17.81 5.24 28.94
N ILE A 396 -17.90 4.61 27.77
CA ILE A 396 -17.20 3.36 27.46
C ILE A 396 -15.68 3.56 27.61
N ALA A 397 -15.13 4.62 27.00
CA ALA A 397 -13.70 4.91 27.07
C ALA A 397 -13.23 5.25 28.50
N GLU A 398 -14.01 6.00 29.27
CA GLU A 398 -13.69 6.37 30.65
C GLU A 398 -13.74 5.14 31.59
N THR A 399 -14.83 4.38 31.53
CA THR A 399 -15.10 3.24 32.42
C THR A 399 -14.14 2.07 32.15
N CYS A 400 -13.85 1.80 30.87
CA CYS A 400 -13.02 0.67 30.46
C CYS A 400 -11.55 1.07 30.20
N SER A 401 -11.11 2.25 30.65
CA SER A 401 -9.76 2.77 30.44
C SER A 401 -8.64 1.83 30.92
N ARG A 402 -8.91 1.01 31.95
CA ARG A 402 -7.95 0.05 32.53
C ARG A 402 -8.05 -1.36 31.95
N TYR A 403 -9.06 -1.63 31.11
CA TYR A 403 -9.36 -2.96 30.57
C TYR A 403 -9.47 -2.89 29.04
N GLU A 404 -8.34 -2.83 28.36
CA GLU A 404 -8.31 -2.62 26.90
C GLU A 404 -9.04 -3.70 26.10
N GLY A 405 -8.91 -4.98 26.48
CA GLY A 405 -9.63 -6.07 25.83
C GLY A 405 -11.16 -5.92 25.94
N LEU A 406 -11.65 -5.73 27.16
CA LEU A 406 -13.08 -5.52 27.43
C LEU A 406 -13.61 -4.26 26.74
N ARG A 407 -12.80 -3.19 26.70
CA ARG A 407 -13.13 -1.96 25.98
C ARG A 407 -13.34 -2.23 24.50
N ARG A 408 -12.45 -2.98 23.85
CA ARG A 408 -12.57 -3.34 22.42
C ARG A 408 -13.83 -4.17 22.15
N ASP A 409 -14.18 -5.09 23.04
CA ASP A 409 -15.41 -5.90 22.89
C ASP A 409 -16.68 -5.05 22.98
N ILE A 410 -16.73 -4.11 23.93
CA ILE A 410 -17.87 -3.20 24.10
C ILE A 410 -17.96 -2.21 22.93
N GLU A 411 -16.82 -1.64 22.52
CA GLU A 411 -16.72 -0.78 21.34
C GLU A 411 -17.21 -1.50 20.08
N GLY A 412 -16.80 -2.75 19.88
CA GLY A 412 -17.25 -3.60 18.77
C GLY A 412 -18.76 -3.82 18.76
N LYS A 413 -19.36 -4.10 19.92
CA LYS A 413 -20.81 -4.23 20.06
C LYS A 413 -21.55 -2.91 19.77
N ALA A 414 -20.98 -1.78 20.21
CA ALA A 414 -21.59 -0.46 20.00
C ALA A 414 -21.64 -0.07 18.52
N VAL A 415 -20.63 -0.43 17.73
CA VAL A 415 -20.56 -0.11 16.28
C VAL A 415 -21.21 -1.15 15.39
N GLN A 416 -21.75 -2.24 15.95
CA GLN A 416 -22.39 -3.31 15.18
C GLN A 416 -23.47 -2.82 14.21
N PRO A 417 -24.37 -1.88 14.56
CA PRO A 417 -25.35 -1.36 13.61
C PRO A 417 -24.73 -0.65 12.41
N VAL A 418 -23.56 -0.03 12.59
CA VAL A 418 -22.79 0.60 11.50
C VAL A 418 -22.22 -0.46 10.56
N LEU A 419 -21.73 -1.57 11.11
CA LEU A 419 -21.23 -2.70 10.31
C LEU A 419 -22.34 -3.34 9.47
N GLU A 420 -23.55 -3.45 10.01
CA GLU A 420 -24.70 -3.96 9.26
C GLU A 420 -25.02 -3.08 8.03
N GLN A 421 -25.00 -1.75 8.20
CA GLN A 421 -25.18 -0.84 7.07
C GLN A 421 -24.00 -0.85 6.10
N HIS A 422 -22.77 -1.03 6.60
CA HIS A 422 -21.59 -1.21 5.76
C HIS A 422 -21.70 -2.43 4.85
N GLU A 423 -22.11 -3.57 5.39
CA GLU A 423 -22.32 -4.80 4.62
C GLU A 423 -23.50 -4.68 3.66
N ARG A 424 -24.56 -3.94 4.03
CA ARG A 424 -25.68 -3.62 3.12
C ARG A 424 -25.18 -2.85 1.88
N ILE A 425 -24.35 -1.82 2.06
CA ILE A 425 -23.76 -1.05 0.95
C ILE A 425 -22.80 -1.90 0.13
N LYS A 426 -21.90 -2.64 0.79
CA LYS A 426 -20.97 -3.56 0.10
C LYS A 426 -21.71 -4.61 -0.72
N GLY A 427 -22.80 -5.16 -0.21
CA GLY A 427 -23.65 -6.12 -0.92
C GLY A 427 -24.22 -5.52 -2.20
N SER A 428 -24.78 -4.31 -2.12
CA SER A 428 -25.30 -3.59 -3.30
C SER A 428 -24.21 -3.29 -4.33
N VAL A 429 -23.01 -2.88 -3.89
CA VAL A 429 -21.88 -2.60 -4.79
C VAL A 429 -21.28 -3.89 -5.39
N ARG A 430 -21.25 -4.99 -4.62
CA ARG A 430 -20.74 -6.29 -5.10
C ARG A 430 -21.60 -6.86 -6.22
N LEU A 431 -22.92 -6.70 -6.16
CA LEU A 431 -23.85 -7.12 -7.22
C LEU A 431 -23.59 -6.42 -8.57
N GLU A 432 -22.90 -5.27 -8.60
CA GLU A 432 -22.46 -4.62 -9.84
C GLU A 432 -21.11 -5.17 -10.37
N THR A 433 -20.39 -5.95 -9.56
CA THR A 433 -19.03 -6.43 -9.82
C THR A 433 -18.85 -7.95 -9.78
N ASP A 434 -19.91 -8.72 -9.50
CA ASP A 434 -19.80 -10.17 -9.34
C ASP A 434 -19.25 -10.81 -10.61
N GLU A 435 -18.08 -11.44 -10.44
CA GLU A 435 -17.34 -12.27 -11.39
C GLU A 435 -18.05 -13.63 -11.60
N GLU A 436 -19.38 -13.68 -11.65
CA GLU A 436 -19.98 -14.70 -12.50
C GLU A 436 -19.51 -14.38 -13.91
N GLU A 437 -18.94 -15.36 -14.62
CA GLU A 437 -18.38 -15.23 -15.96
C GLU A 437 -19.24 -14.28 -16.83
N MET A 438 -18.88 -13.00 -16.81
CA MET A 438 -19.71 -11.97 -17.41
C MET A 438 -19.43 -12.05 -18.90
N THR A 439 -20.19 -12.90 -19.58
CA THR A 439 -20.11 -13.02 -21.03
C THR A 439 -20.26 -11.64 -21.66
N LEU A 440 -19.52 -11.40 -22.74
CA LEU A 440 -19.58 -10.14 -23.47
C LEU A 440 -21.03 -9.72 -23.77
N ASP A 441 -21.90 -10.68 -24.10
CA ASP A 441 -23.31 -10.45 -24.36
C ASP A 441 -24.09 -9.97 -23.12
N LYS A 442 -23.88 -10.58 -21.94
CA LYS A 442 -24.47 -10.08 -20.69
C LYS A 442 -23.96 -8.69 -20.34
N ALA A 443 -22.65 -8.43 -20.49
CA ALA A 443 -22.05 -7.13 -20.23
C ALA A 443 -22.60 -6.04 -21.16
N LEU A 444 -22.77 -6.35 -22.46
CA LEU A 444 -23.36 -5.44 -23.44
C LEU A 444 -24.82 -5.13 -23.09
N VAL A 445 -25.61 -6.14 -22.74
CA VAL A 445 -27.02 -5.94 -22.33
C VAL A 445 -27.13 -5.09 -21.05
N LEU A 446 -26.31 -5.37 -20.03
CA LEU A 446 -26.31 -4.66 -18.75
C LEU A 446 -25.76 -3.23 -18.84
N SER A 447 -24.70 -3.00 -19.61
CA SER A 447 -24.12 -1.67 -19.85
C SER A 447 -24.97 -0.79 -20.77
N GLY A 448 -26.08 -1.32 -21.31
CA GLY A 448 -26.90 -0.63 -22.30
C GLY A 448 -26.22 -0.46 -23.66
N MET A 449 -25.01 -1.01 -23.85
CA MET A 449 -24.28 -1.10 -25.12
C MET A 449 -24.69 -2.31 -25.96
N GLY A 450 -25.78 -2.99 -25.59
CA GLY A 450 -26.46 -3.89 -26.51
C GLY A 450 -26.76 -3.10 -27.76
N LEU A 451 -26.08 -3.44 -28.86
CA LEU A 451 -26.56 -3.21 -30.21
C LEU A 451 -27.90 -3.95 -30.31
N ASP A 452 -28.92 -3.36 -29.72
CA ASP A 452 -30.27 -3.86 -29.74
C ASP A 452 -30.75 -3.59 -31.16
N CYS A 453 -30.44 -4.52 -32.05
CA CYS A 453 -30.94 -4.57 -33.42
C CYS A 453 -32.48 -4.62 -33.48
N ARG A 454 -33.18 -4.59 -32.33
CA ARG A 454 -34.64 -4.48 -32.20
C ARG A 454 -35.13 -3.09 -31.76
N LYS A 455 -34.26 -2.18 -31.29
CA LYS A 455 -34.67 -0.78 -31.05
C LYS A 455 -34.79 -0.09 -32.40
N LYS A 456 -36.02 -0.03 -32.92
CA LYS A 456 -36.34 0.74 -34.13
C LYS A 456 -35.81 2.17 -33.97
N PRO A 457 -35.15 2.75 -34.99
CA PRO A 457 -34.62 4.12 -34.95
C PRO A 457 -35.65 5.14 -34.45
N GLU A 458 -36.92 4.93 -34.76
CA GLU A 458 -38.07 5.73 -34.33
C GLU A 458 -38.19 5.88 -32.81
N VAL A 459 -37.83 4.86 -31.99
CA VAL A 459 -37.94 4.92 -30.52
C VAL A 459 -36.79 5.73 -29.92
N VAL A 460 -35.60 5.66 -30.52
CA VAL A 460 -34.45 6.49 -30.14
C VAL A 460 -34.70 7.94 -30.53
N GLU A 461 -35.24 8.17 -31.72
CA GLU A 461 -35.64 9.49 -32.21
C GLU A 461 -36.75 10.09 -31.34
N GLN A 462 -37.76 9.32 -30.95
CA GLN A 462 -38.82 9.77 -30.03
C GLN A 462 -38.28 10.14 -28.64
N ARG A 463 -37.28 9.41 -28.12
CA ARG A 463 -36.62 9.76 -26.85
C ARG A 463 -35.78 11.03 -26.99
N ARG A 464 -35.04 11.19 -28.10
CA ARG A 464 -34.31 12.41 -28.45
C ARG A 464 -35.27 13.60 -28.54
N MET A 465 -36.34 13.49 -29.32
CA MET A 465 -37.38 14.53 -29.43
C MET A 465 -38.05 14.83 -28.09
N LYS A 466 -38.28 13.83 -27.23
CA LYS A 466 -38.85 14.04 -25.89
C LYS A 466 -37.86 14.78 -24.97
N HIS A 467 -36.58 14.48 -25.06
CA HIS A 467 -35.53 15.19 -24.33
C HIS A 467 -35.34 16.62 -24.84
N GLU A 468 -35.28 16.82 -26.17
CA GLU A 468 -35.21 18.14 -26.81
C GLU A 468 -36.43 18.99 -26.47
N ARG A 469 -37.65 18.42 -26.50
CA ARG A 469 -38.86 19.12 -26.05
C ARG A 469 -38.82 19.48 -24.56
N ALA A 470 -38.24 18.64 -23.71
CA ALA A 470 -38.07 18.94 -22.29
C ALA A 470 -37.00 20.02 -22.03
N VAL A 471 -35.98 20.11 -22.89
CA VAL A 471 -35.00 21.21 -22.86
C VAL A 471 -35.64 22.50 -23.34
N GLN A 472 -36.37 22.48 -24.47
CA GLN A 472 -37.10 23.64 -24.98
C GLN A 472 -38.14 24.16 -23.99
N TYR A 473 -38.89 23.26 -23.33
CA TYR A 473 -39.85 23.65 -22.31
C TYR A 473 -39.19 24.31 -21.09
N ARG A 474 -38.00 23.85 -20.69
CA ARG A 474 -37.24 24.48 -19.60
C ARG A 474 -36.73 25.87 -19.99
N GLN A 475 -36.17 26.01 -21.19
CA GLN A 475 -35.76 27.32 -21.73
C GLN A 475 -36.95 28.28 -21.81
N GLN A 476 -38.13 27.79 -22.18
CA GLN A 476 -39.35 28.57 -22.24
C GLN A 476 -39.82 29.03 -20.85
N GLN A 477 -39.77 28.16 -19.84
CA GLN A 477 -40.12 28.53 -18.45
C GLN A 477 -39.15 29.55 -17.85
N GLU A 478 -37.86 29.45 -18.20
CA GLU A 478 -36.82 30.37 -17.74
C GLU A 478 -36.99 31.76 -18.37
N ALA A 479 -37.29 31.83 -19.67
CA ALA A 479 -37.61 33.09 -20.35
C ALA A 479 -38.89 33.76 -19.80
N ILE A 480 -39.91 32.97 -19.45
CA ILE A 480 -41.13 33.49 -18.79
C ILE A 480 -40.78 34.12 -17.43
N ARG A 481 -39.98 33.42 -16.62
CA ARG A 481 -39.60 33.91 -15.29
C ARG A 481 -38.79 35.21 -15.39
N GLN A 482 -37.83 35.28 -16.30
CA GLN A 482 -37.02 36.48 -16.53
C GLN A 482 -37.86 37.66 -17.01
N TYR A 483 -38.85 37.42 -17.87
CA TYR A 483 -39.81 38.44 -18.26
C TYR A 483 -40.62 38.96 -17.08
N GLU A 484 -41.19 38.06 -16.28
CA GLU A 484 -42.00 38.44 -15.11
C GLU A 484 -41.18 39.26 -14.11
N GLU A 485 -39.96 38.80 -13.77
CA GLU A 485 -39.02 39.50 -12.88
C GLU A 485 -38.62 40.89 -13.44
N ALA A 486 -38.34 41.00 -14.74
CA ALA A 486 -37.93 42.27 -15.34
C ALA A 486 -39.09 43.27 -15.49
N MET A 487 -40.31 42.79 -15.70
CA MET A 487 -41.53 43.61 -15.82
C MET A 487 -42.04 44.15 -14.47
N GLU A 488 -41.53 43.66 -13.34
CA GLU A 488 -41.74 44.27 -12.02
C GLU A 488 -41.06 45.64 -11.91
N ASN A 489 -40.03 45.92 -12.72
CA ASN A 489 -39.37 47.23 -12.75
C ASN A 489 -40.13 48.23 -13.66
N PRO A 490 -40.65 49.35 -13.10
CA PRO A 490 -41.47 50.29 -13.86
C PRO A 490 -40.76 50.96 -15.05
N LEU A 491 -39.44 51.17 -14.96
CA LEU A 491 -38.63 51.78 -16.02
C LEU A 491 -38.48 50.83 -17.22
N ILE A 492 -38.12 49.57 -16.94
CA ILE A 492 -37.92 48.53 -17.97
C ILE A 492 -39.24 48.26 -18.70
N ARG A 493 -40.35 48.21 -17.95
CA ARG A 493 -41.69 48.07 -18.50
C ARG A 493 -42.07 49.21 -19.46
N MET A 494 -41.68 50.44 -19.13
CA MET A 494 -41.98 51.60 -19.96
C MET A 494 -41.14 51.61 -21.25
N GLU A 495 -39.84 51.34 -21.13
CA GLU A 495 -38.91 51.24 -22.27
C GLU A 495 -39.30 50.10 -23.23
N TYR A 496 -39.74 48.96 -22.70
CA TYR A 496 -40.22 47.84 -23.52
C TYR A 496 -41.51 48.17 -24.29
N GLU A 497 -42.48 48.85 -23.66
CA GLU A 497 -43.74 49.25 -24.31
C GLU A 497 -43.53 50.33 -25.39
N GLU A 498 -42.56 51.22 -25.21
CA GLU A 498 -42.15 52.18 -26.25
C GLU A 498 -41.47 51.46 -27.42
N TRP A 499 -40.49 50.60 -27.14
CA TRP A 499 -39.81 49.79 -28.15
C TRP A 499 -40.80 48.93 -28.97
N LYS A 500 -41.79 48.34 -28.29
CA LYS A 500 -42.85 47.52 -28.90
C LYS A 500 -43.73 48.33 -29.86
N LYS A 501 -44.07 49.58 -29.51
CA LYS A 501 -44.84 50.50 -30.38
C LYS A 501 -44.06 50.92 -31.62
N GLU A 502 -42.75 51.09 -31.51
CA GLU A 502 -41.89 51.51 -32.62
C GLU A 502 -41.55 50.38 -33.59
N ASN A 503 -41.37 49.16 -33.08
CA ASN A 503 -40.85 48.04 -33.88
C ASN A 503 -41.93 47.04 -34.36
N HIS A 504 -43.14 47.09 -33.79
CA HIS A 504 -44.21 46.14 -34.10
C HIS A 504 -45.55 46.85 -34.33
N GLN A 505 -45.67 47.62 -35.41
CA GLN A 505 -46.92 48.33 -35.75
C GLN A 505 -48.05 47.47 -36.36
N ASP A 506 -47.83 46.20 -36.72
CA ASP A 506 -48.85 45.45 -37.48
C ASP A 506 -48.86 43.91 -37.30
N ALA A 507 -48.52 43.39 -36.11
CA ALA A 507 -48.45 41.95 -35.90
C ALA A 507 -49.58 41.43 -35.00
N GLY A 508 -50.53 40.72 -35.61
CA GLY A 508 -51.57 39.97 -34.92
C GLY A 508 -51.00 38.97 -33.92
N ILE A 509 -51.65 38.89 -32.76
CA ILE A 509 -51.56 37.91 -31.66
C ILE A 509 -50.47 36.85 -31.88
N PHE A 510 -49.25 37.13 -31.43
CA PHE A 510 -48.26 36.09 -31.23
C PHE A 510 -48.74 35.15 -30.11
N PRO A 511 -48.55 33.82 -30.22
CA PRO A 511 -48.74 32.94 -29.09
C PRO A 511 -47.85 33.37 -27.91
N GLU A 512 -48.38 33.37 -26.68
CA GLU A 512 -47.77 33.99 -25.48
C GLU A 512 -46.26 33.71 -25.33
N TRP A 513 -45.79 32.53 -25.74
CA TRP A 513 -44.39 32.13 -25.62
C TRP A 513 -43.40 32.91 -26.49
N GLN A 514 -43.83 33.41 -27.67
CA GLN A 514 -42.98 34.22 -28.54
C GLN A 514 -42.79 35.63 -27.98
N VAL A 515 -43.73 36.12 -27.18
CA VAL A 515 -43.63 37.43 -26.52
C VAL A 515 -42.45 37.46 -25.55
N TYR A 516 -42.22 36.36 -24.82
CA TYR A 516 -41.13 36.24 -23.85
C TYR A 516 -39.75 36.13 -24.51
N GLN A 517 -39.62 35.41 -25.63
CA GLN A 517 -38.34 35.34 -26.37
C GLN A 517 -37.98 36.68 -27.02
N ILE A 518 -38.97 37.39 -27.58
CA ILE A 518 -38.76 38.73 -28.17
C ILE A 518 -38.35 39.73 -27.09
N PHE A 519 -38.92 39.62 -25.88
CA PHE A 519 -38.49 40.42 -24.74
C PHE A 519 -37.05 40.09 -24.31
N ASP A 520 -36.71 38.80 -24.18
CA ASP A 520 -35.37 38.38 -23.75
C ASP A 520 -34.29 38.85 -24.73
N ASP A 521 -34.53 38.71 -26.04
CA ASP A 521 -33.65 39.23 -27.10
C ASP A 521 -33.50 40.76 -27.05
N TRP A 522 -34.57 41.50 -26.76
CA TRP A 522 -34.51 42.96 -26.58
C TRP A 522 -33.77 43.34 -25.29
N TYR A 523 -34.07 42.67 -24.18
CA TYR A 523 -33.52 42.95 -22.86
C TYR A 523 -32.01 42.70 -22.85
N MET A 524 -31.57 41.57 -23.43
CA MET A 524 -30.16 41.25 -23.56
C MET A 524 -29.41 42.23 -24.46
N LYS A 525 -30.00 42.67 -25.59
CA LYS A 525 -29.38 43.69 -26.46
C LYS A 525 -29.28 45.05 -25.79
N THR A 526 -30.29 45.45 -25.02
CA THR A 526 -30.40 46.79 -24.43
C THR A 526 -29.56 46.94 -23.16
N TYR A 527 -29.55 45.93 -22.28
CA TYR A 527 -28.93 46.03 -20.95
C TYR A 527 -27.67 45.18 -20.78
N HIS A 528 -27.46 44.17 -21.64
CA HIS A 528 -26.31 43.26 -21.53
C HIS A 528 -25.31 43.36 -22.69
N GLY A 529 -25.64 44.05 -23.78
CA GLY A 529 -24.72 44.46 -24.84
C GLY A 529 -23.88 43.31 -25.41
N CYS A 530 -24.42 42.57 -26.38
CA CYS A 530 -23.59 41.82 -27.32
C CYS A 530 -23.18 42.70 -28.49
#